data_AF-A0A6C0BXF8-F1
#
_entry.id   AF-A0A6C0BXF8-F1
#
_cell.length_a   1.000
_cell.length_b   1.000
_cell.length_c   1.000
_cell.angle_alpha   90.00
_cell.angle_beta   90.00
_cell.angle_gamma   90.00
#
_symmetry.space_group_name_H-M   'P 1'
#
loop_
_entity.id
_entity.type
_entity.pdbx_description
1 polymer ?
#
loop_
_entity_poly.entity_id
_entity_poly.type
_entity_poly.pdbx_seq_one_letter_code
_entity_poly.pdbx_strand_id
1 'polypeptide(L)'
;MSTKEELVSNIKEWMKVESDMKALQKNLKECRARKKSLADGLVTIMKTNEIDCFDLSEGKLLYTKTKVKAPVNKKHLMVCLEKYFSQDSNINTDEVCDYILENRSVKENESIRHKPNKNI
;
A
#
# COMPACT_ATOMS: atom_id res chain seq x y z
N MET A 1 -6.36 -43.03 -28.38
CA MET A 1 -6.14 -42.96 -26.92
C MET A 1 -7.49 -43.00 -26.25
N SER A 2 -7.65 -43.83 -25.23
CA SER A 2 -8.92 -44.01 -24.52
C SER A 2 -9.25 -42.75 -23.72
N THR A 3 -10.51 -42.33 -23.68
CA THR A 3 -10.98 -41.14 -22.94
C THR A 3 -10.55 -41.13 -21.46
N LYS A 4 -10.29 -42.30 -20.87
CA LYS A 4 -9.71 -42.43 -19.53
C LYS A 4 -8.24 -42.01 -19.44
N GLU A 5 -7.44 -42.31 -20.45
CA GLU A 5 -5.99 -41.99 -20.48
C GLU A 5 -5.80 -40.47 -20.61
N GLU A 6 -6.60 -39.83 -21.45
CA GLU A 6 -6.62 -38.38 -21.62
C GLU A 6 -7.06 -37.65 -20.35
N LEU A 7 -8.11 -38.16 -19.68
CA LEU A 7 -8.54 -37.65 -18.37
C LEU A 7 -7.43 -37.73 -17.32
N VAL A 8 -6.74 -38.87 -17.21
CA VAL A 8 -5.64 -39.05 -16.25
C VAL A 8 -4.45 -38.13 -16.58
N SER A 9 -4.14 -37.93 -17.87
CA SER A 9 -3.10 -37.00 -18.31
C SER A 9 -3.43 -35.56 -17.90
N ASN A 10 -4.66 -35.10 -18.19
CA ASN A 10 -5.11 -33.76 -17.87
C ASN A 10 -5.13 -33.49 -16.35
N ILE A 11 -5.55 -34.48 -15.55
CA ILE A 11 -5.52 -34.36 -14.07
C ILE A 11 -4.08 -34.19 -13.57
N LYS A 12 -3.13 -34.99 -14.10
CA LYS A 12 -1.72 -34.89 -13.69
C LYS A 12 -1.11 -33.54 -14.07
N GLU A 13 -1.40 -33.04 -15.26
CA GLU A 13 -0.91 -31.74 -15.71
C GLU A 13 -1.53 -30.61 -14.90
N TRP A 14 -2.84 -30.67 -14.64
CA TRP A 14 -3.53 -29.70 -13.78
C TRP A 14 -2.94 -29.64 -12.36
N MET A 15 -2.68 -30.81 -11.74
CA MET A 15 -2.03 -30.87 -10.43
C MET A 15 -0.60 -30.30 -10.45
N LYS A 16 0.14 -30.54 -11.55
CA LYS A 16 1.48 -29.99 -11.71
C LYS A 16 1.44 -28.47 -11.80
N VAL A 17 0.54 -27.91 -12.62
CA VAL A 17 0.33 -26.46 -12.72
C VAL A 17 -0.06 -25.87 -11.38
N GLU A 18 -0.93 -26.52 -10.61
CA GLU A 18 -1.31 -26.04 -9.27
C GLU A 18 -0.11 -25.99 -8.32
N SER A 19 0.74 -27.01 -8.34
CA SER A 19 1.98 -27.07 -7.54
C SER A 19 2.96 -25.96 -7.94
N ASP A 20 3.17 -25.76 -9.25
CA ASP A 20 4.05 -24.72 -9.78
C ASP A 20 3.55 -23.32 -9.42
N MET A 21 2.24 -23.09 -9.50
CA MET A 21 1.61 -21.84 -9.05
C MET A 21 1.88 -21.56 -7.56
N LYS A 22 1.72 -22.57 -6.69
CA LYS A 22 2.00 -22.42 -5.25
C LYS A 22 3.47 -22.09 -5.00
N ALA A 23 4.38 -22.75 -5.70
CA ALA A 23 5.82 -22.48 -5.59
C ALA A 23 6.18 -21.06 -6.04
N LEU A 24 5.66 -20.63 -7.20
CA LEU A 24 5.89 -19.27 -7.73
C LEU A 24 5.30 -18.20 -6.81
N GLN A 25 4.12 -18.42 -6.25
CA GLN A 25 3.52 -17.50 -5.28
C GLN A 25 4.36 -17.37 -4.01
N LYS A 26 4.91 -18.48 -3.50
CA LYS A 26 5.83 -18.48 -2.36
C LYS A 26 7.08 -17.65 -2.67
N ASN A 27 7.73 -17.92 -3.80
CA ASN A 27 8.92 -17.18 -4.23
C ASN A 27 8.64 -15.68 -4.42
N LEU A 28 7.48 -15.34 -5.01
CA LEU A 28 7.05 -13.96 -5.17
C LEU A 28 6.84 -13.27 -3.81
N LYS A 29 6.27 -13.97 -2.83
CA LYS A 29 6.10 -13.46 -1.46
C LYS A 29 7.45 -13.18 -0.80
N GLU A 30 8.42 -14.08 -0.94
CA GLU A 30 9.79 -13.91 -0.43
C GLU A 30 10.50 -12.74 -1.10
N CYS A 31 10.44 -12.63 -2.43
CA CYS A 31 10.98 -11.49 -3.17
C CYS A 31 10.36 -10.15 -2.73
N ARG A 32 9.04 -10.10 -2.52
CA ARG A 32 8.35 -8.91 -2.00
C ARG A 32 8.83 -8.54 -0.59
N ALA A 33 9.00 -9.53 0.29
CA ALA A 33 9.49 -9.31 1.65
C ALA A 33 10.93 -8.78 1.65
N ARG A 34 11.82 -9.39 0.85
CA ARG A 34 13.20 -8.94 0.69
C ARG A 34 13.27 -7.53 0.10
N LYS A 35 12.47 -7.23 -0.93
CA LYS A 35 12.37 -5.88 -1.51
C LYS A 35 11.93 -4.85 -0.47
N LYS A 36 10.96 -5.20 0.39
CA LYS A 36 10.51 -4.31 1.48
C LYS A 36 11.65 -4.06 2.49
N SER A 37 12.32 -5.11 2.95
CA SER A 37 13.44 -4.97 3.89
C SER A 37 14.59 -4.10 3.33
N LEU A 38 14.92 -4.26 2.05
CA LEU A 38 15.90 -3.40 1.38
C LEU A 38 15.41 -1.95 1.28
N ALA A 39 14.15 -1.73 0.94
CA ALA A 39 13.58 -0.38 0.89
C ALA A 39 13.63 0.31 2.26
N ASP A 40 13.30 -0.39 3.34
CA ASP A 40 13.36 0.15 4.71
C ASP A 40 14.81 0.54 5.11
N GLY A 41 15.80 -0.28 4.71
CA GLY A 41 17.22 0.04 4.87
C GLY A 41 17.65 1.26 4.05
N LEU A 42 17.21 1.35 2.79
CA LEU A 42 17.50 2.48 1.90
C LEU A 42 16.87 3.78 2.40
N VAL A 43 15.63 3.75 2.91
CA VAL A 43 15.00 4.91 3.57
C VAL A 43 15.91 5.44 4.67
N THR A 44 16.43 4.54 5.53
CA THR A 44 17.30 4.92 6.64
C THR A 44 18.61 5.54 6.14
N ILE A 45 19.28 4.88 5.19
CA ILE A 45 20.56 5.36 4.63
C ILE A 45 20.37 6.71 3.92
N MET A 46 19.36 6.84 3.06
CA MET A 46 19.11 8.08 2.31
C MET A 46 18.72 9.23 3.24
N LYS A 47 17.95 8.95 4.30
CA LYS A 47 17.61 9.94 5.32
C LYS A 47 18.83 10.41 6.14
N THR A 48 19.67 9.48 6.61
CA THR A 48 20.85 9.82 7.42
C THR A 48 21.89 10.60 6.62
N ASN A 49 22.01 10.33 5.32
CA ASN A 49 22.98 10.98 4.46
C ASN A 49 22.39 12.15 3.64
N GLU A 50 21.14 12.56 3.92
CA GLU A 50 20.45 13.66 3.23
C GLU A 50 20.41 13.51 1.70
N ILE A 51 20.23 12.27 1.22
CA ILE A 51 20.17 11.94 -0.21
C ILE A 51 18.71 11.91 -0.66
N ASP A 52 18.26 12.95 -1.36
CA ASP A 52 16.90 13.01 -1.92
C ASP A 52 16.74 12.17 -3.20
N CYS A 53 17.80 12.07 -4.00
CA CYS A 53 17.80 11.47 -5.33
C CYS A 53 19.11 10.72 -5.58
N PHE A 54 19.03 9.51 -6.11
CA PHE A 54 20.17 8.72 -6.54
C PHE A 54 20.01 8.28 -7.99
N ASP A 55 20.95 8.67 -8.85
CA ASP A 55 20.93 8.33 -10.27
C ASP A 55 21.49 6.92 -10.50
N LEU A 56 20.72 6.12 -11.24
CA LEU A 56 21.06 4.75 -11.63
C LEU A 56 21.18 4.68 -13.16
N SER A 57 21.89 3.68 -13.67
CA SER A 57 21.93 3.40 -15.11
C SER A 57 20.54 3.19 -15.72
N GLU A 58 19.60 2.59 -14.96
CA GLU A 58 18.24 2.28 -15.41
C GLU A 58 17.16 3.27 -14.94
N GLY A 59 17.54 4.41 -14.35
CA GLY A 59 16.56 5.37 -13.84
C GLY A 59 17.06 6.17 -12.65
N LYS A 60 16.13 6.60 -11.80
CA LYS A 60 16.46 7.31 -10.56
C LYS A 60 15.74 6.67 -9.38
N LEU A 61 16.41 6.62 -8.24
CA LEU A 61 15.83 6.30 -6.96
C LEU A 61 15.51 7.60 -6.23
N LEU A 62 14.26 7.78 -5.84
CA LEU A 62 13.83 8.97 -5.10
C LEU A 62 13.44 8.59 -3.68
N TYR A 63 13.98 9.32 -2.72
CA TYR A 63 13.42 9.37 -1.38
C TYR A 63 12.19 10.29 -1.41
N THR A 64 11.08 9.85 -0.84
CA THR A 64 9.85 10.63 -0.81
C THR A 64 9.25 10.61 0.58
N LYS A 65 9.03 11.80 1.12
CA LYS A 65 8.36 12.05 2.39
C LYS A 65 7.00 12.68 2.14
N THR A 66 5.93 11.97 2.48
CA THR A 66 4.56 12.45 2.32
C THR A 66 3.92 12.66 3.67
N LYS A 67 3.35 13.85 3.87
CA LYS A 67 2.55 14.17 5.06
C LYS A 67 1.07 14.05 4.71
N VAL A 68 0.36 13.15 5.37
CA VAL A 68 -1.08 12.93 5.13
C VAL A 68 -1.84 13.03 6.45
N LYS A 69 -2.89 13.84 6.50
CA LYS A 69 -3.82 13.88 7.64
C LYS A 69 -4.52 12.53 7.77
N ALA A 70 -4.62 11.99 8.98
CA ALA A 70 -5.27 10.69 9.22
C ALA A 70 -6.66 10.64 8.56
N PRO A 71 -7.00 9.58 7.80
CA PRO A 71 -8.25 9.55 7.05
C PRO A 71 -9.46 9.48 8.00
N VAL A 72 -10.43 10.36 7.78
CA VAL A 72 -11.73 10.35 8.44
C VAL A 72 -12.78 10.66 7.38
N ASN A 73 -13.86 9.90 7.35
CA ASN A 73 -14.96 10.13 6.43
C ASN A 73 -15.87 11.23 6.98
N LYS A 74 -15.75 12.44 6.41
CA LYS A 74 -16.55 13.62 6.83
C LYS A 74 -18.05 13.33 6.86
N LYS A 75 -18.58 12.62 5.84
CA LYS A 75 -20.02 12.32 5.77
C LYS A 75 -20.47 11.42 6.90
N HIS A 76 -19.72 10.37 7.19
CA HIS A 76 -20.05 9.45 8.27
C HIS A 76 -19.93 10.13 9.64
N LEU A 77 -18.87 10.91 9.84
CA LEU A 77 -18.66 11.68 11.08
C LEU A 77 -19.83 12.64 11.32
N MET A 78 -20.26 13.39 10.30
CA MET A 78 -21.38 14.33 10.42
C MET A 78 -22.68 13.63 10.85
N VAL A 79 -23.04 12.54 10.17
CA VAL A 79 -24.25 11.76 10.49
C VAL A 79 -24.21 11.24 11.93
N CYS A 80 -23.05 10.80 12.42
CA CYS A 80 -22.89 10.38 13.80
C CYS A 80 -23.06 11.53 14.80
N LEU A 81 -22.49 12.70 14.50
CA LEU A 81 -22.58 13.89 15.35
C LEU A 81 -24.02 14.42 15.42
N GLU A 82 -24.69 14.57 14.27
CA GLU A 82 -26.10 14.98 14.18
C GLU A 82 -27.01 14.03 14.97
N LYS A 83 -26.77 12.71 14.85
CA LYS A 83 -27.54 11.71 15.58
C LYS A 83 -27.29 11.78 17.10
N TYR A 84 -26.04 11.93 17.51
CA TYR A 84 -25.66 11.95 18.92
C TYR A 84 -26.15 13.21 19.64
N PHE A 85 -26.05 14.37 18.99
CA PHE A 85 -26.49 15.66 19.53
C PHE A 85 -27.93 16.03 19.14
N SER A 86 -28.72 15.07 18.67
CA SER A 86 -30.10 15.29 18.21
C SER A 86 -31.05 15.89 19.27
N GLN A 87 -30.71 15.81 20.55
CA GLN A 87 -31.48 16.40 21.66
C GLN A 87 -30.90 17.73 22.17
N ASP A 88 -29.70 18.11 21.71
CA ASP A 88 -28.97 19.32 22.12
C ASP A 88 -28.81 20.26 20.93
N SER A 89 -29.87 21.00 20.61
CA SER A 89 -29.92 21.93 19.47
C SER A 89 -28.96 23.12 19.59
N ASN A 90 -28.31 23.31 20.75
CA ASN A 90 -27.31 24.34 20.97
C ASN A 90 -25.91 23.96 20.47
N ILE A 91 -25.68 22.69 20.11
CA ILE A 91 -24.38 22.21 19.66
C ILE A 91 -24.33 22.26 18.13
N ASN A 92 -23.45 23.12 17.60
CA ASN A 92 -23.19 23.19 16.17
C ASN A 92 -22.31 21.99 15.74
N THR A 93 -22.94 20.95 15.22
CA THR A 93 -22.25 19.74 14.77
C THR A 93 -21.30 19.98 13.60
N ASP A 94 -21.54 21.01 12.79
CA ASP A 94 -20.65 21.40 11.69
C ASP A 94 -19.31 21.91 12.22
N GLU A 95 -19.35 22.82 13.22
CA GLU A 95 -18.15 23.34 13.87
C GLU A 95 -17.35 22.23 14.58
N VAL A 96 -18.04 21.32 15.27
CA VAL A 96 -17.39 20.16 15.90
C VAL A 96 -16.74 19.26 14.85
N CYS A 97 -17.42 19.00 13.74
CA CYS A 97 -16.90 18.20 12.64
C CYS A 97 -15.66 18.84 12.02
N ASP A 98 -15.71 20.15 11.74
CA ASP A 98 -14.59 20.88 11.16
C ASP A 98 -13.40 20.96 12.13
N TYR A 99 -13.63 21.21 13.41
CA TYR A 99 -12.58 21.15 14.44
C TYR A 99 -11.88 19.79 14.49
N ILE A 100 -12.64 18.69 14.46
CA ILE A 100 -12.09 17.33 14.43
C ILE A 100 -11.25 17.12 13.17
N LEU A 101 -11.73 17.58 12.00
CA LEU A 101 -11.05 17.41 10.71
C LEU A 101 -9.76 18.22 10.59
N GLU A 102 -9.71 19.40 11.21
CA GLU A 102 -8.55 20.28 11.25
C GLU A 102 -7.44 19.73 12.14
N ASN A 103 -7.81 19.27 13.34
CA ASN A 103 -6.90 18.78 14.38
C ASN A 103 -6.52 17.29 14.23
N ARG A 104 -6.77 16.68 13.07
CA ARG A 104 -6.36 15.29 12.80
C ARG A 104 -4.84 15.15 12.85
N SER A 105 -4.39 14.08 13.48
CA SER A 105 -2.97 13.71 13.48
C SER A 105 -2.45 13.57 12.05
N VAL A 106 -1.29 14.18 11.81
CA VAL A 106 -0.57 14.05 10.54
C VAL A 106 0.33 12.82 10.66
N LYS A 107 0.17 11.88 9.72
CA LYS A 107 1.10 10.77 9.57
C LYS A 107 2.15 11.14 8.54
N GLU A 108 3.41 11.06 8.92
CA GLU A 108 4.53 11.14 7.98
C GLU A 108 4.83 9.73 7.48
N ASN A 109 4.78 9.52 6.16
CA ASN A 109 5.20 8.27 5.53
C ASN A 109 6.44 8.55 4.67
N GLU A 110 7.52 7.83 4.95
CA GLU A 110 8.79 7.90 4.22
C GLU A 110 8.90 6.63 3.36
N SER A 111 9.24 6.78 2.08
CA SER A 111 9.30 5.64 1.15
C SER A 111 10.30 5.86 0.03
N ILE A 112 10.77 4.75 -0.56
CA ILE A 112 11.63 4.74 -1.74
C ILE A 112 10.80 4.48 -2.99
N ARG A 113 10.97 5.32 -4.01
CA ARG A 113 10.35 5.16 -5.33
C ARG A 113 11.40 5.02 -6.41
N HIS A 114 11.33 3.91 -7.17
CA HIS A 114 12.12 3.75 -8.39
C HIS A 114 11.36 4.37 -9.57
N LYS A 115 12.01 5.28 -10.29
CA LYS A 115 11.50 5.88 -11.53
C LYS A 115 12.38 5.39 -12.69
N PRO A 116 11.91 4.44 -13.51
CA PRO A 116 12.69 3.94 -14.64
C PRO A 116 12.88 5.04 -15.71
N ASN A 117 13.96 4.95 -16.48
CA ASN A 117 14.19 5.82 -17.63
C ASN A 117 13.08 5.60 -18.68
N LYS A 118 12.50 6.69 -19.20
CA LYS A 118 11.59 6.65 -20.34
C LYS A 118 12.39 6.43 -21.62
N ASN A 119 12.87 5.22 -21.84
CA ASN A 119 13.28 4.77 -23.16
C ASN A 119 12.24 3.73 -23.59
N ILE A 120 11.23 4.21 -24.32
CA ILE A 120 10.39 3.38 -25.20
C ILE A 120 11.24 3.01 -26.40
#